data_AF-A0A2D7HWI2-F1
#
_entry.id   AF-A0A2D7HWI2-F1
#
_cell.length_a   1.000
_cell.length_b   1.000
_cell.length_c   1.000
_cell.angle_alpha   90.00
_cell.angle_beta   90.00
_cell.angle_gamma   90.00
#
_symmetry.space_group_name_H-M   'P 1'
#
loop_
_entity.id
_entity.type
_entity.pdbx_description
1 polymer ?
#
loop_
_entity_poly.entity_id
_entity_poly.type
_entity_poly.pdbx_seq_one_letter_code
_entity_poly.pdbx_strand_id
1 'polypeptide(L)'
;MKILKSLAVLLVLVATVSACSDNNSGSGNDLRCSDCNRPPSSAAAAFPGARGRFPLQPGDWIGSPDGGPTTQWLDTDGVAPEIAGCHLGWDLVADEWDGRAFAEGCREDGLLIESNPGVEEIHDHANDTGSPDTFNCKEYCMGIYENATGGSCQPVPQVACPLSTVSLDSAECVCDFNSELTISR
;
A
#
# COMPACT_ATOMS: atom_id res chain seq x y z
N MET A 1 19.10 52.13 -37.38
CA MET A 1 18.63 51.86 -36.01
C MET A 1 18.78 50.38 -35.73
N LYS A 2 19.49 50.03 -34.66
CA LYS A 2 19.94 48.65 -34.34
C LYS A 2 18.79 47.86 -33.71
N ILE A 3 18.52 46.67 -34.26
CA ILE A 3 17.60 45.68 -33.68
C ILE A 3 18.42 44.83 -32.70
N LEU A 4 18.19 45.02 -31.39
CA LEU A 4 18.77 44.18 -30.34
C LEU A 4 17.99 42.86 -30.28
N LYS A 5 18.65 41.77 -30.71
CA LYS A 5 18.20 40.39 -30.47
C LYS A 5 18.55 40.03 -29.02
N SER A 6 17.56 39.96 -28.15
CA SER A 6 17.71 39.38 -26.82
C SER A 6 17.65 37.85 -26.93
N LEU A 7 18.82 37.20 -26.87
CA LEU A 7 18.95 35.79 -26.53
C LEU A 7 18.82 35.70 -25.00
N ALA A 8 17.71 35.15 -24.49
CA ALA A 8 17.63 34.72 -23.10
C ALA A 8 17.90 33.22 -23.07
N VAL A 9 19.04 32.89 -22.45
CA VAL A 9 19.57 31.54 -22.24
C VAL A 9 18.60 30.75 -21.36
N LEU A 10 18.03 29.68 -21.92
CA LEU A 10 17.27 28.69 -21.18
C LEU A 10 18.26 27.87 -20.33
N LEU A 11 18.38 28.22 -19.05
CA LEU A 11 19.16 27.47 -18.08
C LEU A 11 18.40 26.18 -17.75
N VAL A 12 18.77 25.07 -18.39
CA VAL A 12 18.30 23.73 -18.01
C VAL A 12 19.01 23.37 -16.71
N LEU A 13 18.32 23.53 -15.57
CA LEU A 13 18.73 22.86 -14.34
C LEU A 13 18.58 21.35 -14.57
N VAL A 14 19.69 20.69 -14.89
CA VAL A 14 19.82 19.25 -14.73
C VAL A 14 19.88 19.01 -13.23
N ALA A 15 18.74 18.68 -12.62
CA ALA A 15 18.70 18.10 -11.29
C ALA A 15 19.42 16.74 -11.38
N THR A 16 20.69 16.74 -11.00
CA THR A 16 21.40 15.51 -10.70
C THR A 16 20.81 14.98 -9.40
N VAL A 17 20.00 13.93 -9.50
CA VAL A 17 19.61 13.14 -8.34
C VAL A 17 20.89 12.49 -7.82
N SER A 18 21.44 13.11 -6.77
CA SER A 18 22.49 12.55 -5.96
C SER A 18 21.93 11.32 -5.27
N ALA A 19 22.40 10.13 -5.67
CA ALA A 19 22.24 8.93 -4.89
C ALA A 19 23.02 9.10 -3.58
N CYS A 20 22.31 9.39 -2.49
CA CYS A 20 22.84 9.24 -1.14
C CYS A 20 22.50 7.81 -0.72
N SER A 21 23.48 6.94 -0.51
CA SER A 21 24.41 6.94 0.64
C SER A 21 23.61 6.80 1.92
N ASP A 22 23.69 5.59 2.49
CA ASP A 22 23.16 5.20 3.79
C ASP A 22 23.51 6.27 4.82
N ASN A 23 22.53 7.06 5.25
CA ASN A 23 22.46 7.66 6.58
C ASN A 23 21.13 8.42 6.75
N ASN A 24 20.24 7.74 7.46
CA ASN A 24 19.06 8.19 8.18
C ASN A 24 19.06 9.68 8.55
N SER A 25 18.13 10.45 7.98
CA SER A 25 17.65 11.75 8.49
C SER A 25 16.30 12.05 7.83
N GLY A 26 15.23 11.85 8.59
CA GLY A 26 13.85 12.01 8.11
C GLY A 26 13.52 13.43 7.63
N SER A 27 12.72 13.50 6.58
CA SER A 27 11.97 14.69 6.17
C SER A 27 10.90 14.30 5.14
N GLY A 28 9.64 14.22 5.60
CA GLY A 28 8.43 14.42 4.79
C GLY A 28 7.97 13.29 3.88
N ASN A 29 6.94 12.56 4.31
CA ASN A 29 5.97 11.78 3.50
C ASN A 29 6.50 10.79 2.45
N ASP A 30 7.75 10.37 2.55
CA ASP A 30 8.36 9.43 1.62
C ASP A 30 8.14 8.00 2.16
N LEU A 31 7.08 7.32 1.69
CA LEU A 31 6.78 5.89 1.95
C LEU A 31 7.78 4.98 1.20
N ARG A 32 9.09 5.22 1.36
CA ARG A 32 10.16 4.41 0.77
C ARG A 32 10.56 3.30 1.72
N CYS A 33 9.97 2.13 1.49
CA CYS A 33 10.47 0.89 2.07
C CYS A 33 11.47 0.24 1.11
N SER A 34 12.76 0.57 1.25
CA SER A 34 13.87 -0.20 0.64
C SER A 34 14.02 -1.60 1.24
N ASP A 35 13.30 -1.87 2.33
CA ASP A 35 13.58 -2.96 3.27
C ASP A 35 12.31 -3.78 3.56
N CYS A 36 11.80 -4.51 2.57
CA CYS A 36 10.86 -5.63 2.81
C CYS A 36 11.61 -6.79 3.50
N ASN A 37 12.23 -6.54 4.65
CA ASN A 37 13.18 -7.43 5.31
C ASN A 37 12.51 -8.62 5.99
N ARG A 38 11.17 -8.67 6.03
CA ARG A 38 10.40 -9.80 6.57
C ARG A 38 9.76 -10.58 5.44
N PRO A 39 9.76 -11.93 5.52
CA PRO A 39 9.02 -12.74 4.55
C PRO A 39 7.52 -12.40 4.61
N PRO A 40 6.79 -12.65 3.51
CA PRO A 40 5.34 -12.52 3.51
C PRO A 40 4.70 -13.30 4.67
N SER A 41 3.50 -12.89 5.08
CA SER A 41 2.68 -13.71 5.96
C SER A 41 2.41 -15.09 5.33
N SER A 42 2.05 -16.08 6.13
CA SER A 42 1.73 -17.42 5.60
C SER A 42 0.55 -17.39 4.63
N ALA A 43 -0.41 -16.49 4.85
CA ALA A 43 -1.54 -16.27 3.95
C ALA A 43 -1.06 -15.65 2.63
N ALA A 44 -0.30 -14.55 2.69
CA ALA A 44 0.23 -13.89 1.50
C ALA A 44 1.21 -14.75 0.70
N ALA A 45 2.01 -15.58 1.36
CA ALA A 45 2.99 -16.46 0.71
C ALA A 45 2.36 -17.51 -0.22
N ALA A 46 1.06 -17.78 -0.11
CA ALA A 46 0.33 -18.66 -1.01
C ALA A 46 0.04 -18.01 -2.38
N PHE A 47 0.16 -16.68 -2.48
CA PHE A 47 -0.17 -15.92 -3.67
C PHE A 47 1.08 -15.49 -4.45
N PRO A 48 1.02 -15.51 -5.79
CA PRO A 48 2.08 -14.97 -6.62
C PRO A 48 2.23 -13.46 -6.42
N GLY A 49 3.44 -12.94 -6.59
CA GLY A 49 3.73 -11.52 -6.43
C GLY A 49 3.90 -11.02 -5.00
N ALA A 50 3.67 -11.84 -3.97
CA ALA A 50 3.97 -11.48 -2.58
C ALA A 50 5.48 -11.19 -2.41
N ARG A 51 5.82 -10.01 -1.87
CA ARG A 51 7.22 -9.54 -1.75
C ARG A 51 7.77 -9.58 -0.33
N GLY A 52 6.91 -9.38 0.66
CA GLY A 52 7.31 -9.34 2.05
C GLY A 52 6.48 -8.35 2.83
N ARG A 53 6.88 -8.16 4.09
CA ARG A 53 6.24 -7.25 5.02
C ARG A 53 7.19 -6.15 5.46
N PHE A 54 6.62 -5.02 5.82
CA PHE A 54 7.37 -3.89 6.34
C PHE A 54 6.60 -3.22 7.48
N PRO A 55 7.29 -2.59 8.45
CA PRO A 55 6.61 -1.85 9.50
C PRO A 55 5.92 -0.61 8.89
N LEU A 56 4.64 -0.45 9.17
CA LEU A 56 3.87 0.72 8.74
C LEU A 56 3.18 1.35 9.95
N GLN A 57 3.40 2.65 10.14
CA GLN A 57 2.68 3.44 11.13
C GLN A 57 1.55 4.20 10.41
N PRO A 58 0.31 4.17 10.93
CA PRO A 58 -0.78 4.91 10.33
C PRO A 58 -0.58 6.42 10.54
N GLY A 59 -1.28 7.25 9.75
CA GLY A 59 -1.12 8.71 9.82
C GLY A 59 -1.54 9.31 11.17
N ASP A 60 -2.41 8.63 11.91
CA ASP A 60 -2.89 8.99 13.24
C ASP A 60 -2.16 8.22 14.35
N TRP A 61 -0.96 7.72 14.08
CA TRP A 61 -0.15 6.89 14.97
C TRP A 61 -0.16 7.39 16.44
N ILE A 62 -0.58 6.52 17.35
CA ILE A 62 -0.67 6.82 18.79
C ILE A 62 0.45 6.19 19.63
N GLY A 63 1.51 5.74 18.96
CA GLY A 63 2.66 5.10 19.60
C GLY A 63 3.69 6.05 20.23
N SER A 64 4.82 5.48 20.65
CA SER A 64 5.98 6.19 21.21
C SER A 64 7.30 5.57 20.72
N PRO A 65 8.40 6.34 20.59
CA PRO A 65 9.73 5.78 20.32
C PRO A 65 10.19 4.73 21.33
N ASP A 66 9.72 4.85 22.59
CA ASP A 66 10.09 3.94 23.69
C ASP A 66 9.11 2.76 23.86
N GLY A 67 8.18 2.57 22.91
CA GLY A 67 7.10 1.60 22.99
C GLY A 67 5.79 2.25 23.47
N GLY A 68 4.81 2.28 22.58
CA GLY A 68 3.45 2.79 22.81
C GLY A 68 2.43 1.67 23.06
N PRO A 69 1.13 1.98 23.00
CA PRO A 69 0.09 1.00 23.27
C PRO A 69 0.11 -0.15 22.26
N THR A 70 -0.43 -1.29 22.68
CA THR A 70 -0.87 -2.33 21.74
C THR A 70 -2.27 -1.94 21.27
N THR A 71 -2.45 -1.82 19.97
CA THR A 71 -3.76 -1.57 19.34
C THR A 71 -4.23 -2.85 18.65
N GLN A 72 -5.54 -2.98 18.42
CA GLN A 72 -6.10 -4.13 17.72
C GLN A 72 -6.71 -3.66 16.42
N TRP A 73 -6.37 -4.31 15.31
CA TRP A 73 -6.96 -3.99 14.01
C TRP A 73 -7.72 -5.19 13.46
N LEU A 74 -8.86 -4.90 12.84
CA LEU A 74 -9.71 -5.83 12.12
C LEU A 74 -9.51 -5.61 10.62
N ASP A 75 -9.15 -6.67 9.91
CA ASP A 75 -9.00 -6.70 8.45
C ASP A 75 -10.35 -7.01 7.78
N THR A 76 -10.71 -6.28 6.72
CA THR A 76 -12.05 -6.36 6.13
C THR A 76 -12.20 -7.36 4.99
N ASP A 77 -11.08 -7.74 4.38
CA ASP A 77 -11.03 -8.44 3.10
C ASP A 77 -9.91 -9.48 3.02
N GLY A 78 -9.04 -9.52 4.04
CA GLY A 78 -8.03 -10.55 4.14
C GLY A 78 -6.87 -10.31 3.19
N VAL A 79 -6.28 -11.41 2.73
CA VAL A 79 -5.32 -11.34 1.62
C VAL A 79 -6.11 -11.48 0.32
N ALA A 80 -6.58 -10.37 -0.20
CA ALA A 80 -7.35 -10.26 -1.43
C ALA A 80 -6.86 -9.07 -2.29
N PRO A 81 -5.68 -9.18 -2.95
CA PRO A 81 -5.08 -8.06 -3.69
C PRO A 81 -5.93 -7.44 -4.80
N GLU A 82 -7.03 -8.06 -5.20
CA GLU A 82 -7.98 -7.59 -6.23
C GLU A 82 -9.21 -6.87 -5.65
N ILE A 83 -9.27 -6.72 -4.33
CA ILE A 83 -10.33 -6.03 -3.60
C ILE A 83 -9.66 -4.88 -2.87
N ALA A 84 -10.18 -3.66 -3.06
CA ALA A 84 -9.69 -2.53 -2.29
C ALA A 84 -10.21 -2.62 -0.84
N GLY A 85 -9.31 -2.98 0.06
CA GLY A 85 -9.60 -3.26 1.46
C GLY A 85 -9.40 -2.10 2.43
N CYS A 86 -9.58 -2.39 3.71
CA CYS A 86 -9.10 -1.55 4.80
C CYS A 86 -8.98 -2.32 6.12
N HIS A 87 -8.23 -1.72 7.04
CA HIS A 87 -8.20 -2.10 8.44
C HIS A 87 -9.05 -1.15 9.28
N LEU A 88 -9.67 -1.67 10.32
CA LEU A 88 -10.42 -0.92 11.32
C LEU A 88 -9.76 -1.08 12.68
N GLY A 89 -9.57 0.02 13.40
CA GLY A 89 -9.21 -0.09 14.81
C GLY A 89 -10.37 -0.71 15.61
N TRP A 90 -10.05 -1.61 16.52
CA TRP A 90 -11.01 -2.36 17.31
C TRP A 90 -10.70 -2.21 18.80
N ASP A 91 -11.73 -2.07 19.62
CA ASP A 91 -11.64 -2.17 21.07
C ASP A 91 -12.13 -3.56 21.49
N LEU A 92 -11.21 -4.47 21.83
CA LEU A 92 -11.56 -5.83 22.28
C LEU A 92 -12.37 -5.86 23.59
N VAL A 93 -12.32 -4.82 24.43
CA VAL A 93 -13.07 -4.79 25.69
C VAL A 93 -14.52 -4.41 25.43
N ALA A 94 -14.72 -3.41 24.58
CA ALA A 94 -16.06 -2.96 24.18
C ALA A 94 -16.67 -3.82 23.06
N ASP A 95 -15.84 -4.60 22.35
CA ASP A 95 -16.17 -5.38 21.16
C ASP A 95 -16.78 -4.51 20.05
N GLU A 96 -16.16 -3.36 19.78
CA GLU A 96 -16.62 -2.39 18.80
C GLU A 96 -15.48 -1.68 18.07
N TRP A 97 -15.83 -1.02 16.95
CA TRP A 97 -14.94 -0.16 16.20
C TRP A 97 -14.49 1.05 17.03
N ASP A 98 -13.17 1.30 17.12
CA ASP A 98 -12.59 2.35 17.96
C ASP A 98 -12.62 3.75 17.32
N GLY A 99 -13.14 3.87 16.10
CA GLY A 99 -13.20 5.11 15.33
C GLY A 99 -12.07 5.29 14.32
N ARG A 100 -11.07 4.40 14.28
CA ARG A 100 -9.92 4.48 13.37
C ARG A 100 -10.10 3.55 12.17
N ALA A 101 -9.60 3.97 11.02
CA ALA A 101 -9.60 3.15 9.81
C ALA A 101 -8.35 3.46 8.98
N PHE A 102 -7.77 2.42 8.37
CA PHE A 102 -6.51 2.50 7.62
C PHE A 102 -6.72 1.84 6.27
N ALA A 103 -6.50 2.57 5.19
CA ALA A 103 -6.67 2.05 3.85
C ALA A 103 -5.42 1.30 3.38
N GLU A 104 -5.62 0.44 2.39
CA GLU A 104 -4.55 -0.05 1.54
C GLU A 104 -4.04 1.06 0.61
N GLY A 105 -2.91 0.84 -0.03
CA GLY A 105 -2.30 1.90 -0.82
C GLY A 105 -1.27 1.42 -1.83
N CYS A 106 -1.08 2.24 -2.87
CA CYS A 106 -0.01 2.05 -3.83
C CYS A 106 1.25 2.78 -3.38
N ARG A 107 2.37 2.05 -3.30
CA ARG A 107 3.69 2.63 -3.09
C ARG A 107 4.21 3.31 -4.36
N GLU A 108 5.22 4.17 -4.19
CA GLU A 108 5.90 4.84 -5.32
C GLU A 108 6.50 3.85 -6.34
N ASP A 109 6.89 2.65 -5.89
CA ASP A 109 7.42 1.58 -6.73
C ASP A 109 6.33 0.71 -7.38
N GLY A 110 5.05 1.07 -7.20
CA GLY A 110 3.91 0.38 -7.79
C GLY A 110 3.49 -0.90 -7.08
N LEU A 111 4.07 -1.20 -5.91
CA LEU A 111 3.59 -2.30 -5.07
C LEU A 111 2.32 -1.91 -4.33
N LEU A 112 1.37 -2.85 -4.23
CA LEU A 112 0.22 -2.74 -3.34
C LEU A 112 0.66 -3.03 -1.89
N ILE A 113 0.17 -2.23 -0.95
CA ILE A 113 0.22 -2.49 0.49
C ILE A 113 -1.08 -3.19 0.85
N GLU A 114 -0.98 -4.46 1.25
CA GLU A 114 -2.12 -5.34 1.52
C GLU A 114 -2.31 -5.53 3.03
N SER A 115 -3.57 -5.47 3.44
CA SER A 115 -4.02 -5.83 4.78
C SER A 115 -3.65 -7.27 5.15
N ASN A 116 -3.41 -7.55 6.43
CA ASN A 116 -3.17 -8.92 6.89
C ASN A 116 -3.73 -9.04 8.32
N PRO A 117 -4.03 -10.24 8.86
CA PRO A 117 -3.74 -11.59 8.37
C PRO A 117 -4.91 -12.34 7.71
N GLY A 118 -6.13 -11.79 7.67
CA GLY A 118 -7.31 -12.51 7.16
C GLY A 118 -8.63 -11.77 7.40
N VAL A 119 -9.63 -12.06 6.57
CA VAL A 119 -10.97 -11.47 6.64
C VAL A 119 -11.54 -11.61 8.04
N GLU A 120 -11.98 -10.49 8.61
CA GLU A 120 -12.62 -10.40 9.93
C GLU A 120 -11.72 -10.88 11.10
N GLU A 121 -10.40 -10.95 10.92
CA GLU A 121 -9.46 -11.31 11.97
C GLU A 121 -8.99 -10.07 12.76
N ILE A 122 -9.33 -10.03 14.05
CA ILE A 122 -8.80 -9.03 14.99
C ILE A 122 -7.42 -9.50 15.46
N HIS A 123 -6.41 -8.65 15.32
CA HIS A 123 -5.04 -8.97 15.72
C HIS A 123 -4.29 -7.77 16.30
N ASP A 124 -3.23 -8.08 17.06
CA ASP A 124 -2.49 -7.08 17.84
C ASP A 124 -1.39 -6.38 17.03
N HIS A 125 -1.30 -5.07 17.23
CA HIS A 125 -0.24 -4.20 16.74
C HIS A 125 0.52 -3.58 17.90
N ALA A 126 1.74 -4.05 18.11
CA ALA A 126 2.64 -3.46 19.10
C ALA A 126 3.07 -2.05 18.66
N ASN A 127 2.99 -1.09 19.59
CA ASN A 127 3.34 0.30 19.33
C ASN A 127 2.58 0.91 18.15
N ASP A 128 1.32 0.49 17.97
CA ASP A 128 0.44 0.95 16.88
C ASP A 128 1.10 0.84 15.49
N THR A 129 1.89 -0.22 15.29
CA THR A 129 2.67 -0.44 14.07
C THR A 129 2.18 -1.71 13.36
N GLY A 130 1.68 -1.52 12.15
CA GLY A 130 1.33 -2.53 11.17
C GLY A 130 2.53 -3.30 10.64
N SER A 131 2.28 -4.50 10.12
CA SER A 131 3.25 -5.22 9.30
C SER A 131 2.59 -5.76 8.03
N PRO A 132 1.93 -4.89 7.22
CA PRO A 132 1.18 -5.31 6.04
C PRO A 132 2.07 -6.04 5.03
N ASP A 133 1.45 -6.92 4.27
CA ASP A 133 2.09 -7.57 3.14
C ASP A 133 2.20 -6.61 1.95
N THR A 134 3.10 -6.92 1.01
CA THR A 134 3.24 -6.16 -0.22
C THR A 134 3.15 -7.05 -1.43
N PHE A 135 2.45 -6.58 -2.45
CA PHE A 135 2.20 -7.33 -3.67
C PHE A 135 2.70 -6.61 -4.91
N ASN A 136 3.38 -7.37 -5.77
CA ASN A 136 3.62 -6.97 -7.14
C ASN A 136 2.41 -7.38 -7.99
N CYS A 137 1.53 -6.41 -8.30
CA CYS A 137 0.28 -6.68 -9.01
C CYS A 137 0.46 -7.35 -10.37
N LYS A 138 1.58 -7.07 -11.08
CA LYS A 138 1.87 -7.74 -12.35
C LYS A 138 2.08 -9.24 -12.14
N GLU A 139 2.91 -9.62 -11.18
CA GLU A 139 3.16 -11.04 -10.89
C GLU A 139 1.95 -11.72 -10.26
N TYR A 140 1.21 -11.02 -9.40
CA TYR A 140 -0.06 -11.50 -8.87
C TYR A 140 -1.02 -11.88 -10.00
N CYS A 141 -1.37 -10.90 -10.86
CA CYS A 141 -2.33 -11.11 -11.94
C CYS A 141 -1.91 -12.22 -12.91
N MET A 142 -0.64 -12.22 -13.35
CA MET A 142 -0.12 -13.26 -14.25
C MET A 142 -0.03 -14.65 -13.62
N GLY A 143 0.04 -14.72 -12.29
CA GLY A 143 0.09 -15.99 -11.56
C GLY A 143 -1.29 -16.54 -11.20
N ILE A 144 -2.30 -15.69 -11.07
CA ILE A 144 -3.69 -16.09 -10.77
C ILE A 144 -4.50 -16.35 -12.05
N TYR A 145 -4.33 -15.53 -13.08
CA TYR A 145 -5.14 -15.60 -14.29
C TYR A 145 -4.32 -16.02 -15.52
N GLU A 146 -4.72 -17.12 -16.17
CA GLU A 146 -3.98 -17.70 -17.32
C GLU A 146 -3.82 -16.75 -18.51
N ASN A 147 -4.75 -15.81 -18.69
CA ASN A 147 -4.78 -14.86 -19.80
C ASN A 147 -4.40 -13.42 -19.39
N ALA A 148 -3.96 -13.21 -18.15
CA ALA A 148 -3.46 -11.91 -17.74
C ALA A 148 -2.09 -11.64 -18.37
N THR A 149 -1.92 -10.43 -18.89
CA THR A 149 -0.68 -9.94 -19.50
C THR A 149 0.11 -9.03 -18.55
N GLY A 150 -0.54 -8.60 -17.47
CA GLY A 150 0.06 -7.81 -16.41
C GLY A 150 -0.94 -7.39 -15.36
N GLY A 151 -0.56 -6.39 -14.59
CA GLY A 151 -1.38 -5.80 -13.55
C GLY A 151 -0.67 -4.62 -12.93
N SER A 152 -1.44 -3.73 -12.33
CA SER A 152 -0.93 -2.51 -11.68
C SER A 152 -1.72 -2.23 -10.41
N CYS A 153 -1.04 -1.68 -9.40
CA CYS A 153 -1.72 -1.13 -8.25
C CYS A 153 -2.46 0.14 -8.69
N GLN A 154 -3.75 0.23 -8.38
CA GLN A 154 -4.60 1.37 -8.71
C GLN A 154 -5.27 1.89 -7.44
N PRO A 155 -5.31 3.23 -7.23
CA PRO A 155 -6.08 3.80 -6.15
C PRO A 155 -7.59 3.65 -6.43
N VAL A 156 -8.34 3.28 -5.40
CA VAL A 156 -9.80 3.15 -5.43
C VAL A 156 -10.39 4.17 -4.45
N PRO A 157 -11.05 5.24 -4.93
CA PRO A 157 -11.58 6.27 -4.05
C PRO A 157 -12.88 5.82 -3.38
N GLN A 158 -13.14 6.35 -2.18
CA GLN A 158 -14.41 6.18 -1.46
C GLN A 158 -14.81 4.72 -1.20
N VAL A 159 -13.84 3.86 -0.91
CA VAL A 159 -14.07 2.48 -0.47
C VAL A 159 -14.82 2.51 0.85
N ALA A 160 -15.92 1.77 0.90
CA ALA A 160 -16.71 1.61 2.12
C ALA A 160 -16.05 0.55 2.99
N CYS A 161 -15.53 0.97 4.13
CA CYS A 161 -15.03 0.06 5.15
C CYS A 161 -16.22 -0.48 5.96
N PRO A 162 -16.50 -1.81 5.92
CA PRO A 162 -17.57 -2.42 6.72
C PRO A 162 -17.50 -1.99 8.18
N LEU A 163 -18.62 -1.91 8.89
CA LEU A 163 -18.67 -1.55 10.32
C LEU A 163 -18.20 -0.12 10.69
N SER A 164 -17.62 0.64 9.76
CA SER A 164 -17.28 2.04 9.95
C SER A 164 -18.29 2.96 9.25
N THR A 165 -18.30 4.23 9.66
CA THR A 165 -19.02 5.30 8.94
C THR A 165 -18.10 6.08 8.00
N VAL A 166 -16.86 5.62 7.81
CA VAL A 166 -15.81 6.30 7.06
C VAL A 166 -15.66 5.66 5.68
N SER A 167 -15.51 6.48 4.66
CA SER A 167 -15.05 6.07 3.35
C SER A 167 -13.60 6.52 3.17
N LEU A 168 -12.75 5.60 2.72
CA LEU A 168 -11.32 5.85 2.53
C LEU A 168 -10.95 5.74 1.06
N ASP A 169 -9.88 6.43 0.66
CA ASP A 169 -9.22 6.14 -0.60
C ASP A 169 -8.24 5.00 -0.36
N SER A 170 -8.49 3.84 -0.97
CA SER A 170 -7.72 2.61 -0.83
C SER A 170 -7.04 2.24 -2.15
N ALA A 171 -6.58 1.00 -2.31
CA ALA A 171 -5.98 0.54 -3.56
C ALA A 171 -6.22 -0.95 -3.80
N GLU A 172 -6.13 -1.37 -5.06
CA GLU A 172 -6.21 -2.78 -5.47
C GLU A 172 -5.26 -3.06 -6.63
N CYS A 173 -5.01 -4.34 -6.90
CA CYS A 173 -4.41 -4.83 -8.12
C CYS A 173 -5.45 -4.96 -9.22
N VAL A 174 -5.33 -4.12 -10.24
CA VAL A 174 -6.12 -4.22 -11.47
C VAL A 174 -5.35 -5.01 -12.51
N CYS A 175 -5.92 -6.13 -12.96
CA CYS A 175 -5.29 -7.04 -13.92
C CYS A 175 -5.57 -6.63 -15.38
N ASP A 176 -4.53 -6.65 -16.20
CA ASP A 176 -4.60 -6.44 -17.63
C ASP A 176 -4.77 -7.78 -18.35
N PHE A 177 -5.72 -7.86 -19.28
CA PHE A 177 -6.00 -9.09 -20.04
C PHE A 177 -5.75 -8.89 -21.53
N ASN A 178 -5.37 -9.97 -22.22
CA ASN A 178 -5.30 -9.94 -23.68
C ASN A 178 -6.72 -9.86 -24.27
N SER A 179 -7.06 -8.71 -24.86
CA SER A 179 -8.39 -8.43 -25.43
C SER A 179 -8.76 -9.29 -26.63
N GLU A 180 -7.79 -10.00 -27.21
CA GLU A 180 -7.99 -10.90 -28.35
C GLU A 180 -8.66 -12.25 -28.00
N LEU A 181 -8.84 -12.54 -26.71
CA LEU A 181 -9.62 -13.70 -26.24
C LEU A 181 -11.08 -13.31 -25.91
N THR A 182 -11.73 -12.55 -26.79
CA THR A 182 -13.19 -12.51 -26.80
C THR A 182 -13.67 -13.84 -27.38
N ILE A 183 -13.87 -14.84 -26.52
CA ILE A 183 -14.56 -16.07 -26.89
C ILE A 183 -15.95 -15.65 -27.37
N SER A 184 -16.15 -15.71 -28.69
CA SER A 184 -17.49 -15.65 -29.28
C SER A 184 -18.30 -16.76 -28.63
N ARG A 185 -19.22 -16.38 -27.74
CA ARG A 185 -20.21 -17.29 -27.18
C ARG A 185 -21.24 -17.68 -28.24
#